data_AF-A0A1G4VU08-F1
#
_entry.id   AF-A0A1G4VU08-F1
#
_cell.length_a   1.000
_cell.length_b   1.000
_cell.length_c   1.000
_cell.angle_alpha   90.00
_cell.angle_beta   90.00
_cell.angle_gamma   90.00
#
_symmetry.space_group_name_H-M   'P 1'
#
loop_
_entity.id
_entity.type
_entity.pdbx_description
1 polymer ?
#
loop_
_entity_poly.entity_id
_entity_poly.type
_entity_poly.pdbx_seq_one_letter_code
_entity_poly.pdbx_strand_id
1 'polypeptide(L)'
;MFKKNKEPYEEIKTLIGEGVDYNVYTPKTREKILWYLIGLAAVTFVVQIFYDRIIISSVIGIVAGFLFIPLFTQRKITKRKSRLVGQFKSLLETLSTSIGAGKNVYDSFNGAINDLAVQYTEDADIVSEVKIICQGLNHNFAVEDLLNNFADRSGLEDVRSFANVFSTCYSKGGNIKEVMRNTATIIKEKIEISMEIETMVAGRKNEQNIMLVMPVVFILFLRGMGGDLIDLESPIGLLSVTVALVFFVVAYLLSRKILDIKI
;
A
#
# COMPACT_ATOMS: atom_id res chain seq x y z
N MET A 1 6.66 18.09 -13.42
CA MET A 1 7.72 17.08 -13.23
C MET A 1 7.36 15.87 -14.07
N PHE A 2 8.26 15.51 -14.98
CA PHE A 2 7.97 14.89 -16.27
C PHE A 2 7.57 13.41 -16.22
N LYS A 3 6.69 13.02 -17.16
CA LYS A 3 6.35 11.64 -17.55
C LYS A 3 7.63 10.80 -17.69
N LYS A 4 7.90 9.93 -16.72
CA LYS A 4 8.79 8.79 -16.92
C LYS A 4 8.01 7.78 -17.77
N ASN A 5 8.51 7.46 -18.97
CA ASN A 5 8.03 6.35 -19.78
C ASN A 5 7.95 5.12 -18.86
N LYS A 6 6.73 4.68 -18.53
CA LYS A 6 6.51 3.41 -17.86
C LYS A 6 6.51 2.38 -18.96
N GLU A 7 7.65 1.72 -19.16
CA GLU A 7 7.65 0.41 -19.80
C GLU A 7 6.58 -0.45 -19.11
N PRO A 8 5.78 -1.23 -19.85
CA PRO A 8 4.78 -2.10 -19.25
C PRO A 8 5.51 -3.03 -18.28
N TYR A 9 5.15 -2.98 -17.00
CA TYR A 9 5.73 -3.86 -15.99
C TYR A 9 5.36 -5.29 -16.36
N GLU A 10 6.36 -6.09 -16.72
CA GLU A 10 6.19 -7.52 -17.00
C GLU A 10 6.06 -8.28 -15.68
N GLU A 11 5.02 -9.10 -15.58
CA GLU A 11 4.71 -9.88 -14.38
C GLU A 11 5.82 -10.89 -14.10
N ILE A 12 6.37 -10.84 -12.89
CA ILE A 12 7.48 -11.71 -12.49
C ILE A 12 6.91 -13.07 -12.09
N LYS A 13 7.19 -14.06 -12.93
CA LYS A 13 6.78 -15.44 -12.68
C LYS A 13 7.60 -16.08 -11.56
N THR A 14 6.96 -16.99 -10.83
CA THR A 14 7.63 -17.88 -9.90
C THR A 14 8.58 -18.82 -10.63
N LEU A 15 9.68 -19.19 -9.96
CA LEU A 15 10.58 -20.24 -10.45
C LEU A 15 9.89 -21.61 -10.47
N ILE A 16 9.01 -21.88 -9.50
CA ILE A 16 8.21 -23.11 -9.36
C ILE A 16 6.80 -22.78 -8.83
N GLY A 17 5.80 -23.54 -9.28
CA GLY A 17 4.41 -23.43 -8.80
C GLY A 17 3.68 -22.19 -9.31
N GLU A 18 2.46 -21.97 -8.83
CA GLU A 18 1.65 -20.78 -9.11
C GLU A 18 1.82 -19.75 -7.98
N GLY A 19 2.73 -18.80 -8.12
CA GLY A 19 2.85 -17.69 -7.17
C GLY A 19 2.39 -16.37 -7.75
N VAL A 20 1.86 -15.50 -6.90
CA VAL A 20 1.29 -14.20 -7.30
C VAL A 20 2.33 -13.08 -7.30
N ASP A 21 2.38 -12.25 -8.34
CA ASP A 21 3.13 -11.00 -8.31
C ASP A 21 2.42 -9.95 -7.44
N TYR A 22 3.11 -9.41 -6.43
CA TYR A 22 2.53 -8.45 -5.50
C TYR A 22 2.58 -7.01 -6.03
N ASN A 23 3.27 -6.77 -7.15
CA ASN A 23 3.37 -5.47 -7.79
C ASN A 23 2.18 -5.17 -8.73
N VAL A 24 1.46 -6.21 -9.15
CA VAL A 24 0.37 -6.10 -10.11
C VAL A 24 -0.95 -6.44 -9.44
N TYR A 25 -1.97 -5.62 -9.71
CA TYR A 25 -3.34 -5.95 -9.40
C TYR A 25 -4.18 -5.72 -10.64
N THR A 26 -4.86 -6.77 -11.11
CA THR A 26 -5.82 -6.69 -12.22
C THR A 26 -7.23 -6.54 -11.64
N PRO A 27 -7.79 -5.32 -11.57
CA PRO A 27 -9.13 -5.14 -11.02
C PRO A 27 -10.18 -5.76 -11.96
N LYS A 28 -11.12 -6.50 -11.37
CA LYS A 28 -12.28 -7.06 -12.10
C LYS A 28 -13.11 -5.92 -12.71
N THR A 29 -13.73 -6.18 -13.87
CA THR A 29 -14.55 -5.18 -14.58
C THR A 29 -15.67 -4.60 -13.71
N ARG A 30 -16.30 -5.42 -12.85
CA ARG A 30 -17.31 -4.97 -11.89
C ARG A 30 -16.75 -3.97 -10.87
N GLU A 31 -15.54 -4.21 -10.36
CA GLU A 31 -14.89 -3.29 -9.42
C GLU A 31 -14.55 -1.97 -10.09
N LYS A 32 -14.06 -1.98 -11.34
CA LYS A 32 -13.77 -0.77 -12.10
C LYS A 32 -15.02 0.11 -12.25
N ILE A 33 -16.15 -0.50 -12.62
CA ILE A 33 -17.43 0.20 -12.81
C ILE A 33 -17.94 0.79 -11.48
N LEU A 34 -17.88 0.01 -10.38
CA LEU A 34 -18.32 0.49 -9.06
C LEU A 34 -17.50 1.70 -8.60
N TRP A 35 -16.17 1.65 -8.72
CA TRP A 35 -15.30 2.75 -8.31
C TRP A 35 -15.44 3.98 -9.21
N TYR A 36 -15.72 3.77 -10.50
CA TYR A 36 -16.05 4.85 -11.42
C TYR A 36 -17.34 5.56 -11.00
N LEU A 37 -18.42 4.81 -10.71
CA LEU A 37 -19.70 5.38 -10.29
C LEU A 37 -19.60 6.11 -8.95
N ILE A 38 -18.86 5.55 -7.99
CA ILE A 38 -18.62 6.22 -6.69
C ILE A 38 -17.85 7.53 -6.90
N GLY A 39 -16.78 7.51 -7.70
CA GLY A 39 -16.00 8.72 -8.01
C GLY A 39 -16.83 9.79 -8.71
N LEU A 40 -17.66 9.39 -9.68
CA LEU A 40 -18.57 10.27 -10.40
C LEU A 40 -19.60 10.90 -9.46
N ALA A 41 -20.29 10.09 -8.66
CA ALA A 41 -21.32 10.57 -7.74
C ALA A 41 -20.74 11.50 -6.66
N ALA A 42 -19.62 11.11 -6.03
CA ALA A 42 -19.01 11.89 -4.97
C ALA A 42 -18.52 13.27 -5.46
N VAL A 43 -17.83 13.32 -6.60
CA VAL A 43 -17.29 14.58 -7.13
C VAL A 43 -18.41 15.49 -7.66
N THR A 44 -19.39 14.92 -8.36
CA THR A 44 -20.55 15.69 -8.84
C THR A 44 -21.29 16.32 -7.65
N PHE A 45 -21.52 15.54 -6.58
CA PHE A 45 -22.19 16.02 -5.37
C PHE A 45 -21.44 17.16 -4.70
N VAL A 46 -20.11 17.02 -4.51
CA VAL A 46 -19.29 18.07 -3.91
C VAL A 46 -19.30 19.33 -4.78
N VAL A 47 -19.05 19.22 -6.09
CA VAL A 47 -19.01 20.41 -6.97
C VAL A 47 -20.37 21.11 -7.04
N GLN A 48 -21.47 20.35 -7.00
CA GLN A 48 -22.83 20.91 -6.96
C GLN A 48 -23.05 21.78 -5.71
N ILE A 49 -22.59 21.34 -4.54
CA ILE A 49 -22.72 22.11 -3.28
C ILE A 49 -21.98 23.43 -3.33
N PHE A 50 -20.85 23.52 -4.03
CA PHE A 50 -20.06 24.74 -4.10
C PHE A 50 -20.56 25.72 -5.18
N TYR A 51 -20.95 25.22 -6.35
CA TYR A 51 -21.19 26.05 -7.53
C TYR A 51 -22.66 26.16 -7.96
N ASP A 52 -23.54 25.28 -7.46
CA ASP A 52 -24.96 25.21 -7.84
C ASP A 52 -25.25 25.08 -9.35
N ARG A 53 -24.24 24.74 -10.15
CA ARG A 53 -24.35 24.57 -11.61
C ARG A 53 -24.23 23.10 -12.01
N ILE A 54 -25.37 22.50 -12.36
CA ILE A 54 -25.49 21.05 -12.63
C ILE A 54 -24.68 20.57 -13.85
N ILE A 55 -24.53 21.44 -14.86
CA ILE A 55 -23.78 21.11 -16.08
C ILE A 55 -22.28 21.01 -15.77
N ILE A 56 -21.74 21.99 -15.04
CA ILE A 56 -20.32 22.05 -14.66
C ILE A 56 -19.97 20.90 -13.72
N SER A 57 -20.84 20.60 -12.74
CA SER A 57 -20.62 19.51 -11.79
C SER A 57 -20.60 18.14 -12.47
N SER A 58 -21.49 17.91 -13.43
CA SER A 58 -21.56 16.65 -14.19
C SER A 58 -20.31 16.42 -15.05
N VAL A 59 -19.82 17.46 -15.74
CA VAL A 59 -18.61 17.36 -16.58
C VAL A 59 -17.37 17.05 -15.73
N ILE A 60 -17.20 17.75 -14.60
CA ILE A 60 -16.07 17.51 -13.68
C ILE A 60 -16.17 16.12 -13.04
N GLY A 61 -17.38 15.68 -12.68
CA GLY A 61 -17.62 14.33 -12.13
C GLY A 61 -17.21 13.20 -13.07
N ILE A 62 -17.53 13.32 -14.37
CA ILE A 62 -17.14 12.32 -15.38
C ILE A 62 -15.62 12.19 -15.47
N VAL A 63 -14.90 13.32 -15.57
CA VAL A 63 -13.42 13.32 -15.65
C VAL A 63 -12.80 12.75 -14.38
N ALA A 64 -13.33 13.10 -13.21
CA ALA A 64 -12.82 12.61 -11.93
C ALA A 64 -13.08 11.11 -11.70
N GLY A 65 -14.19 10.56 -12.21
CA GLY A 65 -14.49 9.13 -12.15
C GLY A 65 -13.38 8.27 -12.78
N PHE A 66 -12.79 8.71 -13.90
CA PHE A 66 -11.67 8.01 -14.54
C PHE A 66 -10.38 8.05 -13.70
N LEU A 67 -10.15 9.13 -12.95
CA LEU A 67 -8.98 9.27 -12.06
C LEU A 67 -9.07 8.38 -10.80
N PHE A 68 -10.28 7.97 -10.38
CA PHE A 68 -10.48 7.13 -9.20
C PHE A 68 -10.01 5.67 -9.40
N ILE A 69 -10.06 5.15 -10.63
CA ILE A 69 -9.67 3.77 -10.96
C ILE A 69 -8.19 3.46 -10.65
N PRO A 70 -7.21 4.24 -11.14
CA PRO A 70 -5.80 3.98 -10.83
C PRO A 70 -5.48 4.19 -9.34
N LEU A 71 -6.13 5.16 -8.67
CA LEU A 71 -5.92 5.41 -7.24
C LEU A 71 -6.33 4.21 -6.38
N PHE A 72 -7.48 3.60 -6.69
CA PHE A 72 -7.95 2.41 -5.98
C PHE A 72 -7.02 1.21 -6.18
N THR A 73 -6.61 0.97 -7.43
CA THR A 73 -5.70 -0.13 -7.79
C THR A 73 -4.41 -0.04 -6.99
N GLN A 74 -3.80 1.16 -6.94
CA GLN A 74 -2.60 1.40 -6.15
C GLN A 74 -2.82 1.21 -4.65
N ARG A 75 -3.95 1.69 -4.11
CA ARG A 75 -4.29 1.48 -2.69
C ARG A 75 -4.39 0.00 -2.33
N LYS A 76 -4.99 -0.84 -3.19
CA LYS A 76 -5.06 -2.29 -2.96
C LYS A 76 -3.68 -2.93 -2.98
N ILE A 77 -2.83 -2.57 -3.94
CA ILE A 77 -1.44 -3.06 -4.02
C ILE A 77 -0.67 -2.68 -2.74
N THR A 78 -0.69 -1.41 -2.36
CA THR A 78 -0.01 -0.92 -1.15
C THR A 78 -0.52 -1.63 0.11
N LYS A 79 -1.84 -1.83 0.24
CA LYS A 79 -2.43 -2.53 1.39
C LYS A 79 -1.99 -3.99 1.46
N ARG A 80 -1.94 -4.68 0.30
CA ARG A 80 -1.47 -6.06 0.22
C ARG A 80 0.01 -6.16 0.61
N LYS A 81 0.85 -5.26 0.08
CA LYS A 81 2.27 -5.20 0.44
C LYS A 81 2.51 -4.88 1.91
N SER A 82 1.77 -3.94 2.49
CA SER A 82 1.81 -3.64 3.93
C SER A 82 1.46 -4.87 4.77
N ARG A 83 0.42 -5.63 4.39
CA ARG A 83 0.11 -6.92 5.05
C ARG A 83 1.27 -7.91 4.93
N LEU A 84 1.88 -8.02 3.74
CA LEU A 84 3.01 -8.91 3.49
C LEU A 84 4.24 -8.52 4.33
N VAL A 85 4.51 -7.23 4.55
CA VAL A 85 5.59 -6.76 5.44
C VAL A 85 5.39 -7.28 6.87
N GLY A 86 4.17 -7.14 7.42
CA GLY A 86 3.86 -7.65 8.75
C GLY A 86 3.98 -9.18 8.85
N GLN A 87 3.59 -9.90 7.81
CA GLN A 87 3.74 -11.35 7.73
C GLN A 87 5.20 -11.80 7.58
N PHE A 88 6.00 -11.06 6.80
CA PHE A 88 7.42 -11.30 6.63
C PHE A 88 8.19 -11.11 7.95
N LYS A 89 7.80 -10.12 8.77
CA LYS A 89 8.34 -9.96 10.13
C LYS A 89 8.20 -11.24 10.95
N SER A 90 7.01 -11.86 10.96
CA SER A 90 6.80 -13.12 11.68
C SER A 90 7.59 -14.29 11.08
N LEU A 91 7.75 -14.33 9.76
CA LEU A 91 8.66 -15.31 9.14
C LEU A 91 10.11 -15.13 9.64
N LEU A 92 10.61 -13.89 9.72
CA LEU A 92 11.95 -13.61 10.24
C LEU A 92 12.14 -14.09 11.68
N GLU A 93 11.11 -13.95 12.53
CA GLU A 93 11.14 -14.43 13.93
C GLU A 93 11.26 -15.96 14.00
N THR A 94 10.47 -16.67 13.19
CA THR A 94 10.51 -18.15 13.16
C THR A 94 11.83 -18.67 12.57
N LEU A 95 12.31 -18.04 11.50
CA LEU A 95 13.59 -18.41 10.88
C LEU A 95 14.77 -18.12 11.79
N SER A 96 14.81 -16.95 12.41
CA SER A 96 15.88 -16.54 13.33
C SER A 96 16.01 -17.52 14.50
N THR A 97 14.88 -17.93 15.08
CA THR A 97 14.83 -18.94 16.14
C THR A 97 15.29 -20.32 15.66
N SER A 98 14.80 -20.77 14.51
CA SER A 98 15.10 -22.11 13.97
C SER A 98 16.55 -22.26 13.52
N ILE A 99 17.07 -21.28 12.78
CA ILE A 99 18.47 -21.24 12.32
C ILE A 99 19.41 -21.04 13.52
N GLY A 100 19.02 -20.19 14.48
CA GLY A 100 19.75 -20.00 15.73
C GLY A 100 19.87 -21.29 16.56
N ALA A 101 18.83 -22.12 16.56
CA ALA A 101 18.83 -23.45 17.18
C ALA A 101 19.65 -24.50 16.39
N GLY A 102 20.22 -24.13 15.24
CA GLY A 102 21.07 -25.00 14.42
C GLY A 102 20.30 -25.93 13.49
N LYS A 103 18.99 -25.70 13.26
CA LYS A 103 18.26 -26.41 12.21
C LYS A 103 18.85 -26.08 10.84
N ASN A 104 18.78 -27.02 9.92
CA ASN A 104 19.14 -26.75 8.52
C ASN A 104 18.10 -25.79 7.88
N VAL A 105 18.44 -25.26 6.71
CA VAL A 105 17.63 -24.26 6.01
C VAL A 105 16.25 -24.81 5.65
N TYR A 106 16.18 -26.02 5.09
CA TYR A 106 14.92 -26.65 4.70
C TYR A 106 13.99 -26.83 5.89
N ASP A 107 14.47 -27.42 7.00
CA ASP A 107 13.69 -27.64 8.22
C ASP A 107 13.24 -26.33 8.87
N SER A 108 14.04 -25.27 8.73
CA SER A 108 13.69 -23.94 9.22
C SER A 108 12.50 -23.34 8.44
N PHE A 109 12.52 -23.41 7.11
CA PHE A 109 11.40 -22.93 6.28
C PHE A 109 10.18 -23.85 6.41
N ASN A 110 10.37 -25.17 6.42
CA ASN A 110 9.28 -26.12 6.55
C ASN A 110 8.58 -26.01 7.92
N GLY A 111 9.35 -25.80 9.00
CA GLY A 111 8.80 -25.50 10.32
C GLY A 111 7.99 -24.19 10.34
N ALA A 112 8.47 -23.16 9.64
CA ALA A 112 7.79 -21.87 9.58
C ALA A 112 6.40 -21.91 8.93
N ILE A 113 6.11 -22.87 8.05
CA ILE A 113 4.79 -23.03 7.42
C ILE A 113 3.72 -23.23 8.50
N ASN A 114 3.96 -24.15 9.43
CA ASN A 114 2.99 -24.48 10.48
C ASN A 114 2.79 -23.32 11.45
N ASP A 115 3.89 -22.72 11.91
CA ASP A 115 3.85 -21.58 12.83
C ASP A 115 3.09 -20.38 12.23
N LEU A 116 3.35 -20.06 10.96
CA LEU A 116 2.68 -18.97 10.25
C LEU A 116 1.22 -19.28 9.92
N ALA A 117 0.88 -20.54 9.62
CA ALA A 117 -0.50 -20.95 9.38
C ALA A 117 -1.36 -20.82 10.63
N VAL A 118 -0.81 -21.13 11.81
CA VAL A 118 -1.48 -20.94 13.11
C VAL A 118 -1.65 -19.45 13.43
N GLN A 119 -0.65 -18.62 13.15
CA GLN A 119 -0.70 -17.18 13.46
C GLN A 119 -1.65 -16.39 12.54
N TYR A 120 -1.76 -16.79 11.27
CA TYR A 120 -2.56 -16.10 10.27
C TYR A 120 -3.70 -16.98 9.75
N THR A 121 -3.47 -17.66 8.63
CA THR A 121 -4.39 -18.57 7.95
C THR A 121 -3.58 -19.38 6.94
N GLU A 122 -4.04 -20.55 6.52
CA GLU A 122 -3.34 -21.34 5.49
C GLU A 122 -3.21 -20.61 4.14
N ASP A 123 -4.18 -19.75 3.82
CA ASP A 123 -4.23 -18.94 2.58
C ASP A 123 -3.50 -17.59 2.72
N ALA A 124 -2.72 -17.39 3.79
CA ALA A 124 -1.93 -16.18 3.94
C ALA A 124 -0.87 -16.09 2.84
N ASP A 125 -0.63 -14.87 2.32
CA ASP A 125 0.35 -14.61 1.26
C ASP A 125 1.72 -15.19 1.64
N ILE A 126 2.23 -14.91 2.85
CA ILE A 126 3.52 -15.45 3.31
C ILE A 126 3.56 -16.98 3.43
N VAL A 127 2.46 -17.62 3.83
CA VAL A 127 2.40 -19.08 3.98
C VAL A 127 2.54 -19.73 2.61
N SER A 128 1.88 -19.14 1.61
CA SER A 128 2.00 -19.57 0.21
C SER A 128 3.42 -19.38 -0.32
N GLU A 129 4.07 -18.25 -0.04
CA GLU A 129 5.46 -18.01 -0.47
C GLU A 129 6.44 -18.98 0.20
N VAL A 130 6.29 -19.27 1.50
CA VAL A 130 7.14 -20.24 2.19
C VAL A 130 6.92 -21.66 1.64
N LYS A 131 5.66 -22.03 1.31
CA LYS A 131 5.36 -23.29 0.63
C LYS A 131 6.06 -23.38 -0.74
N ILE A 132 6.06 -22.30 -1.52
CA ILE A 132 6.77 -22.23 -2.81
C ILE A 132 8.29 -22.39 -2.61
N ILE A 133 8.86 -21.73 -1.60
CA ILE A 133 10.29 -21.88 -1.26
C ILE A 133 10.59 -23.35 -0.90
N CYS A 134 9.82 -23.98 -0.02
CA CYS A 134 10.01 -25.39 0.35
C CYS A 134 9.88 -26.34 -0.85
N GLN A 135 8.92 -26.10 -1.75
CA GLN A 135 8.79 -26.85 -3.00
C GLN A 135 10.04 -26.69 -3.87
N GLY A 136 10.52 -25.46 -4.06
CA GLY A 136 11.75 -25.18 -4.80
C GLY A 136 12.97 -25.92 -4.23
N LEU A 137 13.13 -25.92 -2.90
CA LEU A 137 14.21 -26.65 -2.22
C LEU A 137 14.14 -28.17 -2.47
N ASN A 138 12.94 -28.75 -2.44
CA ASN A 138 12.73 -30.17 -2.78
C ASN A 138 13.08 -30.49 -4.23
N HIS A 139 12.98 -29.50 -5.12
CA HIS A 139 13.38 -29.60 -6.53
C HIS A 139 14.85 -29.19 -6.77
N ASN A 140 15.67 -29.10 -5.71
CA ASN A 140 17.11 -28.74 -5.77
C ASN A 140 17.40 -27.35 -6.33
N PHE A 141 16.45 -26.41 -6.25
CA PHE A 141 16.76 -25.00 -6.50
C PHE A 141 17.58 -24.43 -5.35
N ALA A 142 18.50 -23.51 -5.67
CA ALA A 142 19.26 -22.80 -4.66
C ALA A 142 18.32 -21.90 -3.83
N VAL A 143 18.53 -21.88 -2.51
CA VAL A 143 17.71 -21.06 -1.60
C VAL A 143 17.85 -19.57 -1.92
N GLU A 144 19.03 -19.16 -2.37
CA GLU A 144 19.35 -17.81 -2.81
C GLU A 144 18.44 -17.37 -3.96
N ASP A 145 18.27 -18.23 -4.97
CA ASP A 145 17.43 -17.95 -6.14
C ASP A 145 15.96 -17.83 -5.76
N LEU A 146 15.49 -18.71 -4.85
CA LEU A 146 14.11 -18.70 -4.35
C LEU A 146 13.80 -17.43 -3.54
N LEU A 147 14.72 -17.03 -2.65
CA LEU A 147 14.59 -15.80 -1.87
C LEU A 147 14.67 -14.54 -2.74
N ASN A 148 15.55 -14.52 -3.74
CA ASN A 148 15.63 -13.41 -4.70
C ASN A 148 14.37 -13.31 -5.55
N ASN A 149 13.82 -14.44 -6.03
CA ASN A 149 12.55 -14.46 -6.74
C ASN A 149 11.40 -13.91 -5.87
N PHE A 150 11.34 -14.30 -4.60
CA PHE A 150 10.38 -13.72 -3.64
C PHE A 150 10.62 -12.22 -3.40
N ALA A 151 11.86 -11.77 -3.28
CA ALA A 151 12.20 -10.36 -3.13
C ALA A 151 11.78 -9.51 -4.34
N ASP A 152 11.97 -10.03 -5.56
CA ASP A 152 11.58 -9.37 -6.79
C ASP A 152 10.05 -9.29 -6.94
N ARG A 153 9.34 -10.41 -6.70
CA ARG A 153 7.87 -10.49 -6.76
C ARG A 153 7.16 -9.68 -5.68
N SER A 154 7.71 -9.65 -4.46
CA SER A 154 7.14 -8.86 -3.35
C SER A 154 7.37 -7.36 -3.57
N GLY A 155 8.50 -7.00 -4.20
CA GLY A 155 8.93 -5.62 -4.35
C GLY A 155 9.10 -4.91 -2.99
N LEU A 156 9.45 -5.65 -1.95
CA LEU A 156 9.72 -5.17 -0.60
C LEU A 156 11.23 -5.05 -0.38
N GLU A 157 11.69 -3.88 0.05
CA GLU A 157 13.12 -3.61 0.27
C GLU A 157 13.69 -4.47 1.40
N ASP A 158 12.88 -4.75 2.43
CA ASP A 158 13.28 -5.56 3.58
C ASP A 158 13.50 -7.03 3.18
N VAL A 159 12.64 -7.58 2.31
CA VAL A 159 12.79 -8.93 1.76
C VAL A 159 14.04 -9.02 0.89
N ARG A 160 14.27 -8.01 0.04
CA ARG A 160 15.48 -7.93 -0.80
C ARG A 160 16.75 -7.82 0.02
N SER A 161 16.73 -7.01 1.07
CA SER A 161 17.86 -6.85 1.99
C SER A 161 18.17 -8.18 2.68
N PHE A 162 17.15 -8.88 3.19
CA PHE A 162 17.32 -10.20 3.78
C PHE A 162 17.89 -11.22 2.78
N ALA A 163 17.33 -11.32 1.58
CA ALA A 163 17.79 -12.26 0.55
C ALA A 163 19.26 -12.03 0.17
N ASN A 164 19.70 -10.77 0.06
CA ASN A 164 21.08 -10.41 -0.26
C ASN A 164 22.06 -10.80 0.85
N VAL A 165 21.73 -10.50 2.11
CA VAL A 165 22.59 -10.88 3.25
C VAL A 165 22.61 -12.40 3.39
N PHE A 166 21.45 -13.07 3.25
CA PHE A 166 21.34 -14.52 3.30
C PHE A 166 22.26 -15.16 2.25
N SER A 167 22.14 -14.76 0.99
CA SER A 167 22.95 -15.29 -0.12
C SER A 167 24.44 -15.08 0.13
N THR A 168 24.83 -13.89 0.59
CA THR A 168 26.24 -13.57 0.86
C THR A 168 26.82 -14.44 1.98
N CYS A 169 26.07 -14.69 3.05
CA CYS A 169 26.52 -15.48 4.19
C CYS A 169 26.49 -16.98 3.92
N TYR A 170 25.48 -17.45 3.18
CA TYR A 170 25.32 -18.86 2.86
C TYR A 170 26.42 -19.36 1.93
N SER A 171 26.75 -18.63 0.86
CA SER A 171 27.80 -19.06 -0.08
C SER A 171 29.22 -18.90 0.48
N LYS A 172 29.45 -17.96 1.41
CA LYS A 172 30.79 -17.68 1.97
C LYS A 172 31.11 -18.45 3.26
N GLY A 173 30.17 -19.22 3.80
CA GLY A 173 30.41 -20.14 4.92
C GLY A 173 30.81 -19.48 6.25
N GLY A 174 30.48 -18.20 6.46
CA GLY A 174 30.77 -17.48 7.71
C GLY A 174 29.85 -17.89 8.87
N ASN A 175 29.80 -17.10 9.95
CA ASN A 175 28.85 -17.29 11.05
C ASN A 175 27.41 -16.93 10.62
N ILE A 176 26.84 -17.71 9.72
CA ILE A 176 25.50 -17.50 9.16
C ILE A 176 24.45 -17.42 10.26
N LYS A 177 24.59 -18.21 11.34
CA LYS A 177 23.64 -18.20 12.46
C LYS A 177 23.57 -16.83 13.13
N GLU A 178 24.71 -16.27 13.47
CA GLU A 178 24.78 -14.95 14.12
C GLU A 178 24.36 -13.83 13.15
N VAL A 179 24.88 -13.84 11.92
CA VAL A 179 24.57 -12.78 10.95
C VAL A 179 23.10 -12.80 10.56
N MET A 180 22.51 -13.97 10.35
CA MET A 180 21.08 -14.10 10.05
C MET A 180 20.21 -13.64 11.22
N ARG A 181 20.54 -14.05 12.45
CA ARG A 181 19.80 -13.61 13.63
C ARG A 181 19.86 -12.09 13.80
N ASN A 182 21.04 -11.50 13.68
CA ASN A 182 21.22 -10.05 13.81
C ASN A 182 20.48 -9.30 12.69
N THR A 183 20.56 -9.78 11.45
CA THR A 183 19.86 -9.16 10.31
C THR A 183 18.35 -9.26 10.46
N ALA A 184 17.82 -10.41 10.88
CA ALA A 184 16.40 -10.60 11.16
C ALA A 184 15.92 -9.65 12.27
N THR A 185 16.70 -9.47 13.34
CA THR A 185 16.39 -8.52 14.42
C THR A 185 16.37 -7.08 13.91
N ILE A 186 17.38 -6.64 13.14
CA ILE A 186 17.44 -5.27 12.60
C ILE A 186 16.25 -5.00 11.68
N ILE A 187 15.92 -5.92 10.78
CA ILE A 187 14.78 -5.76 9.86
C ILE A 187 13.47 -5.75 10.66
N LYS A 188 13.33 -6.63 11.66
CA LYS A 188 12.17 -6.66 12.54
C LYS A 188 11.98 -5.32 13.25
N GLU A 189 13.03 -4.79 13.88
CA GLU A 189 12.99 -3.50 14.59
C GLU A 189 12.63 -2.37 13.62
N LYS A 190 13.19 -2.36 12.42
CA LYS A 190 12.84 -1.41 11.36
C LYS A 190 11.34 -1.48 11.01
N ILE A 191 10.79 -2.69 10.85
CA ILE A 191 9.37 -2.90 10.54
C ILE A 191 8.50 -2.43 11.72
N GLU A 192 8.89 -2.73 12.96
CA GLU A 192 8.16 -2.28 14.17
C GLU A 192 8.10 -0.77 14.28
N ILE A 193 9.23 -0.09 14.13
CA ILE A 193 9.30 1.38 14.10
C ILE A 193 8.44 1.93 12.96
N SER A 194 8.48 1.29 11.78
CA SER A 194 7.66 1.71 10.63
C SER A 194 6.16 1.60 10.90
N MET A 195 5.72 0.52 11.55
CA MET A 195 4.32 0.34 11.94
C MET A 195 3.89 1.33 13.03
N GLU A 196 4.77 1.65 13.98
CA GLU A 196 4.52 2.68 15.00
C GLU A 196 4.34 4.06 14.34
N ILE A 197 5.23 4.42 13.40
CA ILE A 197 5.10 5.65 12.60
C ILE A 197 3.81 5.65 11.80
N GLU A 198 3.47 4.55 11.12
CA GLU A 198 2.23 4.44 10.36
C GLU A 198 1.00 4.66 11.24
N THR A 199 1.01 4.10 12.45
CA THR A 199 -0.07 4.26 13.44
C THR A 199 -0.19 5.72 13.90
N MET A 200 0.93 6.37 14.23
CA MET A 200 0.95 7.80 14.58
C MET A 200 0.45 8.69 13.44
N VAL A 201 0.88 8.39 12.21
CA VAL A 201 0.47 9.12 11.00
C VAL A 201 -1.00 8.85 10.66
N ALA A 202 -1.53 7.65 10.93
CA ALA A 202 -2.92 7.29 10.69
C ALA A 202 -3.88 8.18 11.48
N GLY A 203 -3.55 8.51 12.74
CA GLY A 203 -4.30 9.48 13.54
C GLY A 203 -4.37 10.85 12.86
N ARG A 204 -3.23 11.41 12.45
CA ARG A 204 -3.15 12.70 11.75
C ARG A 204 -3.85 12.67 10.38
N LYS A 205 -3.77 11.56 9.65
CA LYS A 205 -4.52 11.36 8.40
C LYS A 205 -6.02 11.35 8.65
N ASN A 206 -6.49 10.79 9.77
CA ASN A 206 -7.90 10.81 10.11
C ASN A 206 -8.39 12.23 10.45
N GLU A 207 -7.61 13.00 11.21
CA GLU A 207 -7.90 14.42 11.46
C GLU A 207 -7.95 15.23 10.14
N GLN A 208 -6.98 15.00 9.25
CA GLN A 208 -6.98 15.59 7.91
C GLN A 208 -8.24 15.19 7.12
N ASN A 209 -8.68 13.93 7.20
CA ASN A 209 -9.91 13.47 6.54
C ASN A 209 -11.16 14.16 7.10
N ILE A 210 -11.21 14.46 8.40
CA ILE A 210 -12.30 15.24 9.00
C ILE A 210 -12.27 16.67 8.44
N MET A 211 -11.10 17.31 8.40
CA MET A 211 -10.94 18.64 7.79
C MET A 211 -11.31 18.67 6.31
N LEU A 212 -11.19 17.55 5.59
CA LEU A 212 -11.64 17.43 4.20
C LEU A 212 -13.15 17.60 4.02
N VAL A 213 -13.93 17.14 4.99
CA VAL A 213 -15.39 17.15 4.96
C VAL A 213 -15.96 18.48 5.46
N MET A 214 -15.21 19.19 6.32
CA MET A 214 -15.64 20.45 6.95
C MET A 214 -16.17 21.51 5.99
N PRO A 215 -15.51 21.84 4.86
CA PRO A 215 -16.02 22.85 3.92
C PRO A 215 -17.40 22.51 3.35
N VAL A 216 -17.64 21.23 3.06
CA VAL A 216 -18.94 20.76 2.53
C VAL A 216 -20.03 20.94 3.57
N VAL A 217 -19.77 20.50 4.81
CA VAL A 217 -20.69 20.64 5.93
C VAL A 217 -21.00 22.11 6.21
N PHE A 218 -19.98 22.97 6.18
CA PHE A 218 -20.13 24.39 6.44
C PHE A 218 -21.00 25.08 5.38
N ILE A 219 -20.82 24.79 4.09
CA ILE A 219 -21.67 25.34 3.02
C ILE A 219 -23.11 24.84 3.13
N LEU A 220 -23.31 23.55 3.41
CA LEU A 220 -24.66 23.00 3.62
C LEU A 220 -25.35 23.66 4.82
N PHE A 221 -24.61 23.88 5.91
CA PHE A 221 -25.11 24.56 7.09
C PHE A 221 -25.53 26.00 6.78
N LEU A 222 -24.67 26.77 6.08
CA LEU A 222 -25.00 28.14 5.66
C LEU A 222 -26.23 28.19 4.75
N ARG A 223 -26.32 27.28 3.76
CA ARG A 223 -27.51 27.17 2.89
C ARG A 223 -28.78 26.87 3.68
N GLY A 224 -28.69 26.05 4.74
CA GLY A 224 -29.81 25.72 5.62
C GLY A 224 -30.29 26.87 6.51
N MET A 225 -29.43 27.83 6.83
CA MET A 225 -29.77 29.01 7.65
C MET A 225 -30.41 30.16 6.84
N GLY A 226 -30.42 30.06 5.52
CA GLY A 226 -30.96 31.07 4.60
C GLY A 226 -30.06 31.24 3.38
N GLY A 227 -30.63 31.12 2.18
CA GLY A 227 -29.89 31.08 0.91
C GLY A 227 -29.13 32.35 0.55
N ASP A 228 -29.44 33.49 1.18
CA ASP A 228 -28.86 34.79 0.84
C ASP A 228 -27.44 35.02 1.42
N LEU A 229 -26.94 34.11 2.27
CA LEU A 229 -25.60 34.22 2.85
C LEU A 229 -24.48 33.93 1.85
N ILE A 230 -24.77 33.20 0.77
CA ILE A 230 -23.81 32.86 -0.28
C ILE A 230 -24.42 33.26 -1.62
N ASP A 231 -24.05 34.44 -2.11
CA ASP A 231 -24.48 34.93 -3.42
C ASP A 231 -23.68 34.24 -4.54
N LEU A 232 -24.21 33.13 -5.06
CA LEU A 232 -23.59 32.37 -6.16
C LEU A 232 -23.98 32.89 -7.56
N GLU A 233 -24.95 33.81 -7.63
CA GLU A 233 -25.38 34.41 -8.89
C GLU A 233 -24.53 35.64 -9.26
N SER A 234 -24.01 36.36 -8.26
CA SER A 234 -23.04 37.44 -8.48
C SER A 234 -21.65 36.91 -8.87
N PRO A 235 -21.00 37.50 -9.90
CA PRO A 235 -19.62 37.17 -10.26
C PRO A 235 -18.63 37.27 -9.09
N ILE A 236 -18.90 38.16 -8.14
CA ILE A 236 -18.05 38.39 -6.96
C ILE A 236 -18.15 37.22 -5.97
N GLY A 237 -19.35 36.68 -5.74
CA GLY A 237 -19.51 35.55 -4.83
C GLY A 237 -19.04 34.23 -5.45
N LEU A 238 -19.18 34.05 -6.76
CA LEU A 238 -18.54 32.94 -7.47
C LEU A 238 -17.00 32.98 -7.35
N LEU A 239 -16.42 34.18 -7.49
CA LEU A 239 -14.98 34.38 -7.34
C LEU A 239 -14.49 34.07 -5.92
N SER A 240 -15.23 34.51 -4.89
CA SER A 240 -14.84 34.28 -3.49
C SER A 240 -14.82 32.80 -3.12
N VAL A 241 -15.85 32.04 -3.54
CA VAL A 241 -15.92 30.58 -3.36
C VAL A 241 -14.77 29.88 -4.08
N THR A 242 -14.47 30.32 -5.30
CA THR A 242 -13.37 29.75 -6.09
C THR A 242 -12.02 29.98 -5.41
N VAL A 243 -11.75 31.20 -4.92
CA VAL A 243 -10.52 31.54 -4.20
C VAL A 243 -10.39 30.73 -2.92
N ALA A 244 -11.47 30.61 -2.13
CA ALA A 244 -11.48 29.81 -0.91
C ALA A 244 -11.16 28.33 -1.19
N LEU A 245 -11.74 27.77 -2.26
CA LEU A 245 -11.49 26.39 -2.67
C LEU A 245 -10.04 26.19 -3.11
N VAL A 246 -9.45 27.15 -3.82
CA VAL A 246 -8.03 27.11 -4.21
C VAL A 246 -7.13 27.10 -2.97
N PHE A 247 -7.34 28.00 -2.01
CA PHE A 247 -6.59 28.01 -0.75
C PHE A 247 -6.72 26.69 0.01
N PHE A 248 -7.93 26.14 0.06
CA PHE A 248 -8.19 24.86 0.68
C PHE A 248 -7.43 23.71 0.00
N VAL A 249 -7.45 23.64 -1.33
CA VAL A 249 -6.71 22.64 -2.10
C VAL A 249 -5.22 22.78 -1.86
N VAL A 250 -4.67 24.00 -1.84
CA VAL A 250 -3.25 24.25 -1.55
C VAL A 250 -2.89 23.78 -0.14
N ALA A 251 -3.69 24.14 0.86
CA ALA A 251 -3.49 23.69 2.24
C ALA A 251 -3.53 22.16 2.37
N TYR A 252 -4.47 21.52 1.67
CA TYR A 252 -4.58 20.05 1.63
C TYR A 252 -3.34 19.41 0.99
N LEU A 253 -2.87 19.93 -0.14
CA LEU A 253 -1.67 19.42 -0.81
C LEU A 253 -0.42 19.56 0.06
N LEU A 254 -0.25 20.69 0.75
CA LEU A 254 0.84 20.91 1.72
C LEU A 254 0.75 19.93 2.88
N SER A 255 -0.44 19.77 3.47
CA SER A 255 -0.68 18.84 4.57
C SER A 255 -0.40 17.39 4.16
N ARG A 256 -0.84 16.97 2.97
CA ARG A 256 -0.55 15.63 2.44
C ARG A 256 0.95 15.40 2.22
N LYS A 257 1.69 16.42 1.78
CA LYS A 257 3.16 16.33 1.61
C LYS A 257 3.89 16.15 2.94
N ILE A 258 3.42 16.80 4.01
CA ILE A 258 3.98 16.67 5.36
C ILE A 258 3.67 15.29 5.96
N LEU A 259 2.49 14.74 5.66
CA LEU A 259 2.07 13.41 6.15
C LEU A 259 2.62 12.23 5.33
N ASP A 260 3.21 12.49 4.16
CA ASP A 260 3.87 11.47 3.34
C ASP A 260 5.30 11.25 3.87
N ILE A 261 5.40 10.56 5.00
CA ILE A 261 6.69 10.14 5.56
C ILE A 261 7.14 8.92 4.77
N LYS A 262 8.16 9.09 3.93
CA LYS A 262 8.92 7.97 3.37
C LYS A 262 9.93 7.52 4.41
N ILE A 263 9.80 6.26 4.81
CA ILE A 263 10.77 5.54 5.65
C ILE A 263 11.69 4.76 4.72
#